data_AF-B6EJJ1-F1
#
_entry.id   AF-B6EJJ1-F1
#
_cell.length_a   1.000
_cell.length_b   1.000
_cell.length_c   1.000
_cell.angle_alpha   90.00
_cell.angle_beta   90.00
_cell.angle_gamma   90.00
#
_symmetry.space_group_name_H-M   'P 1'
#
loop_
_entity.id
_entity.type
_entity.pdbx_description
1 polymer ?
#
loop_
_entity_poly.entity_id
_entity_poly.type
_entity_poly.pdbx_seq_one_letter_code
_entity_poly.pdbx_strand_id
1 'polypeptide(L)'
;MDIGNGNNADGGMVALSEINLSKQVDGASEDLLSYLFNPGKEGKTVEIAFTKPEADGSGAKLYFQVKLSKARLVSYNVAGTDGSQPQENIALSYVEIAQKHNYELDGGEIKDGGIVSYNLPQGKLLSGAQ
;
A
#
# COMPACT_ATOMS: atom_id res chain seq x y z
N MET A 1 -18.95 6.42 -20.86
CA MET A 1 -19.57 6.32 -19.54
C MET A 1 -21.04 6.53 -19.78
N ASP A 2 -21.78 5.42 -19.88
CA ASP A 2 -23.23 5.42 -20.01
C ASP A 2 -23.72 4.72 -18.76
N ILE A 3 -24.40 5.45 -17.89
CA ILE A 3 -24.91 4.97 -16.60
C ILE A 3 -26.41 4.87 -16.77
N GLY A 4 -26.97 3.67 -16.64
CA GLY A 4 -28.41 3.45 -16.71
C GLY A 4 -28.94 2.77 -17.98
N ASN A 5 -28.33 1.68 -18.44
CA ASN A 5 -29.05 0.73 -19.29
C ASN A 5 -29.86 -0.23 -18.40
N GLY A 6 -31.15 -0.40 -18.69
CA GLY A 6 -32.19 -1.08 -17.89
C GLY A 6 -31.98 -2.57 -17.56
N ASN A 7 -30.76 -3.09 -17.68
CA ASN A 7 -30.35 -4.44 -17.25
C ASN A 7 -29.46 -4.45 -16.00
N ASN A 8 -29.21 -3.30 -15.34
CA ASN A 8 -28.31 -3.19 -14.16
C ASN A 8 -26.91 -3.81 -14.42
N ALA A 9 -26.46 -3.81 -15.68
CA ALA A 9 -25.19 -4.39 -16.10
C ALA A 9 -24.05 -3.35 -16.11
N ASP A 10 -24.14 -2.34 -15.24
CA ASP A 10 -23.16 -1.26 -15.15
C ASP A 10 -21.93 -1.73 -14.36
N GLY A 11 -21.04 -2.46 -15.04
CA GLY A 11 -19.74 -2.86 -14.52
C GLY A 11 -18.71 -1.76 -14.73
N GLY A 12 -18.68 -0.76 -13.84
CA GLY A 12 -17.60 0.23 -13.81
C GLY A 12 -16.28 -0.40 -13.38
N MET A 13 -15.20 -0.18 -14.13
CA MET A 13 -13.86 -0.61 -13.71
C MET A 13 -13.33 0.35 -12.64
N VAL A 14 -12.88 -0.19 -11.50
CA VAL A 14 -12.29 0.61 -10.42
C VAL A 14 -10.93 1.16 -10.88
N ALA A 15 -10.77 2.48 -10.83
CA ALA A 15 -9.49 3.14 -11.04
C ALA A 15 -8.74 3.23 -9.70
N LEU A 16 -7.60 2.54 -9.60
CA LEU A 16 -6.71 2.60 -8.44
C LEU A 16 -5.42 3.35 -8.82
N SER A 17 -5.03 4.30 -7.97
CA SER A 17 -3.79 5.05 -8.12
C SER A 17 -2.60 4.32 -7.46
N GLU A 18 -1.40 4.78 -7.80
CA GLU A 18 -0.16 4.35 -7.16
C GLU A 18 -0.17 4.63 -5.66
N ILE A 19 0.53 3.78 -4.89
CA ILE A 19 0.77 4.05 -3.47
C ILE A 19 1.97 4.98 -3.36
N ASN A 20 1.77 6.13 -2.72
CA ASN A 20 2.81 7.12 -2.48
C ASN A 20 3.31 7.01 -1.04
N LEU A 21 4.63 6.96 -0.88
CA LEU A 21 5.29 6.91 0.43
C LEU A 21 6.35 8.00 0.51
N SER A 22 6.50 8.57 1.70
CA SER A 22 7.53 9.57 1.99
C SER A 22 8.38 9.07 3.14
N LYS A 23 9.70 9.11 2.99
CA LYS A 23 10.66 8.76 4.04
C LYS A 23 11.89 9.65 3.96
N GLN A 24 12.72 9.63 4.99
CA GLN A 24 14.06 10.21 4.90
C GLN A 24 14.94 9.30 4.05
N VAL A 25 15.94 9.86 3.34
CA VAL A 25 16.96 9.06 2.65
C VAL A 25 17.69 8.21 3.68
N ASP A 26 17.84 6.91 3.43
CA ASP A 26 18.54 5.97 4.32
C ASP A 26 19.28 4.89 3.49
N GLY A 27 19.83 3.87 4.15
CA GLY A 27 20.56 2.80 3.46
C GLY A 27 19.71 1.93 2.53
N ALA A 28 18.39 2.08 2.50
CA ALA A 28 17.55 1.43 1.50
C ALA A 28 17.43 2.27 0.21
N SER A 29 17.83 3.54 0.23
CA SER A 29 17.68 4.45 -0.91
C SER A 29 18.48 3.99 -2.13
N GLU A 30 19.68 3.41 -1.95
CA GLU A 30 20.45 2.87 -3.09
C GLU A 30 19.77 1.64 -3.73
N ASP A 31 19.16 0.78 -2.91
CA ASP A 31 18.41 -0.38 -3.39
C ASP A 31 17.12 0.04 -4.10
N LEU A 32 16.43 1.06 -3.59
CA LEU A 32 15.25 1.65 -4.25
C LEU A 32 15.62 2.24 -5.61
N LEU A 33 16.70 3.02 -5.71
CA LEU A 33 17.17 3.56 -6.98
C LEU A 33 17.62 2.47 -7.96
N SER A 34 18.33 1.45 -7.46
CA SER A 34 18.71 0.29 -8.27
C SER A 34 17.49 -0.44 -8.79
N TYR A 35 16.45 -0.57 -7.95
CA TYR A 35 15.19 -1.17 -8.35
C TYR A 35 14.43 -0.32 -9.37
N LEU A 36 14.49 1.02 -9.26
CA LEU A 36 13.90 1.91 -10.27
C LEU A 36 14.60 1.80 -11.63
N PHE A 37 15.94 1.86 -11.64
CA PHE A 37 16.72 1.88 -12.89
C PHE A 37 16.91 0.49 -13.51
N ASN A 38 16.82 -0.56 -12.71
CA ASN A 38 16.88 -1.94 -13.16
C ASN A 38 15.83 -2.80 -12.42
N PRO A 39 14.54 -2.65 -12.77
CA PRO A 39 13.44 -3.26 -12.02
C PRO A 39 13.33 -4.78 -12.20
N GLY A 40 14.17 -5.37 -13.07
CA GLY A 40 14.09 -6.79 -13.40
C GLY A 40 12.76 -7.20 -14.05
N LYS A 41 12.61 -8.51 -14.24
CA LYS A 41 11.46 -9.10 -14.96
C LYS A 41 10.18 -9.12 -14.13
N GLU A 42 10.28 -9.38 -12.82
CA GLU A 42 9.12 -9.47 -11.92
C GLU A 42 9.09 -8.30 -10.94
N GLY A 43 7.87 -7.85 -10.60
CA GLY A 43 7.65 -6.92 -9.50
C GLY A 43 7.93 -7.56 -8.13
N LYS A 44 8.05 -6.74 -7.10
CA LYS A 44 8.31 -7.18 -5.72
C LYS A 44 7.02 -7.25 -4.89
N THR A 45 7.03 -8.02 -3.82
CA THR A 45 6.01 -7.90 -2.77
C THR A 45 6.42 -6.77 -1.84
N VAL A 46 5.52 -5.80 -1.63
CA VAL A 46 5.74 -4.70 -0.68
C VAL A 46 4.68 -4.78 0.40
N GLU A 47 5.11 -4.72 1.67
CA GLU A 47 4.21 -4.70 2.82
C GLU A 47 4.45 -3.42 3.61
N ILE A 48 3.39 -2.63 3.78
CA ILE A 48 3.38 -1.39 4.54
C ILE A 48 2.59 -1.66 5.81
N ALA A 49 3.27 -1.60 6.95
CA ALA A 49 2.71 -1.89 8.25
C ALA A 49 2.49 -0.59 9.03
N PHE A 50 1.27 -0.39 9.51
CA PHE A 50 0.93 0.67 10.43
C PHE A 50 0.77 0.07 11.83
N THR A 51 1.58 0.56 12.75
CA THR A 51 1.63 0.04 14.11
C THR A 51 1.25 1.10 15.14
N LYS A 52 0.81 0.64 16.31
CA LYS A 52 0.64 1.44 17.52
C LYS A 52 1.50 0.83 18.64
N PRO A 53 1.97 1.62 19.62
CA PRO A 53 2.60 1.06 20.80
C PRO A 53 1.68 0.10 21.55
N GLU A 54 2.26 -0.93 22.14
CA GLU A 54 1.60 -1.75 23.16
C GLU A 54 1.30 -0.92 24.42
N ALA A 55 0.18 -1.20 25.09
CA ALA A 55 -0.23 -0.47 26.29
C ALA A 55 0.77 -0.61 27.45
N ASP A 56 1.48 -1.75 27.51
CA ASP A 56 2.53 -2.02 28.48
C ASP A 56 3.93 -1.54 28.02
N GLY A 57 4.02 -0.92 26.85
CA GLY A 57 5.26 -0.44 26.25
C GLY A 57 6.20 -1.54 25.75
N SER A 58 5.78 -2.81 25.72
CA SER A 58 6.63 -3.95 25.35
C SER A 58 6.97 -4.02 23.86
N GLY A 59 6.26 -3.27 23.01
CA GLY A 59 6.47 -3.31 21.57
C GLY A 59 5.42 -2.53 20.79
N ALA A 60 5.14 -3.01 19.58
CA ALA A 60 4.18 -2.39 18.68
C ALA A 60 3.18 -3.42 18.13
N LYS A 61 1.90 -3.06 18.13
CA LYS A 61 0.79 -3.82 17.53
C LYS A 61 0.51 -3.35 16.13
N LEU A 62 0.43 -4.28 15.17
CA LEU A 62 -0.06 -4.00 13.82
C LEU A 62 -1.58 -3.78 13.85
N TYR A 63 -2.04 -2.59 13.44
CA TYR A 63 -3.46 -2.29 13.34
C TYR A 63 -3.94 -2.15 11.90
N PHE A 64 -3.05 -1.81 10.97
CA PHE A 64 -3.40 -1.74 9.56
C PHE A 64 -2.22 -2.18 8.69
N GLN A 65 -2.49 -2.93 7.63
CA GLN A 65 -1.46 -3.40 6.71
C GLN A 65 -1.93 -3.24 5.28
N VAL A 66 -1.05 -2.72 4.43
CA VAL A 66 -1.22 -2.72 2.98
C VAL A 66 -0.19 -3.65 2.38
N LYS A 67 -0.63 -4.60 1.56
CA LYS A 67 0.22 -5.51 0.80
C LYS A 67 0.03 -5.27 -0.69
N LEU A 68 1.12 -5.08 -1.40
CA LEU A 68 1.17 -4.89 -2.84
C LEU A 68 1.90 -6.07 -3.48
N SER A 69 1.23 -6.79 -4.38
CA SER A 69 1.83 -7.91 -5.10
C SER A 69 2.31 -7.48 -6.49
N LYS A 70 3.50 -7.95 -6.87
CA LYS A 70 4.20 -7.55 -8.10
C LYS A 70 4.31 -6.03 -8.25
N ALA A 71 4.54 -5.34 -7.13
CA ALA A 71 4.72 -3.90 -7.10
C ALA A 71 5.99 -3.49 -7.84
N ARG A 72 5.98 -2.33 -8.50
CA ARG A 72 7.14 -1.69 -9.13
C ARG A 72 7.25 -0.25 -8.67
N LEU A 73 8.49 0.16 -8.36
CA LEU A 73 8.81 1.57 -8.14
C LEU A 73 8.76 2.30 -9.47
N VAL A 74 7.88 3.30 -9.56
CA VAL A 74 7.59 4.04 -10.80
C VAL A 74 7.96 5.52 -10.72
N SER A 75 8.17 6.03 -9.51
CA SER A 75 8.62 7.39 -9.27
C SER A 75 9.51 7.45 -8.03
N TYR A 76 10.54 8.29 -8.08
CA TYR A 76 11.44 8.59 -6.97
C TYR A 76 11.86 10.05 -7.08
N ASN A 77 11.52 10.85 -6.07
CA ASN A 77 11.83 12.28 -6.02
C ASN A 77 12.49 12.62 -4.70
N VAL A 78 13.58 13.37 -4.72
CA VAL A 78 14.29 13.80 -3.51
C VAL A 78 14.21 15.32 -3.38
N ALA A 79 13.88 15.78 -2.19
CA ALA A 79 13.92 17.18 -1.81
C ALA A 79 14.74 17.34 -0.53
N GLY A 80 15.44 18.47 -0.40
CA GLY A 80 16.24 18.78 0.77
C GLY A 80 16.24 20.28 1.04
N THR A 81 16.35 20.62 2.31
CA THR A 81 16.56 21.99 2.80
C THR A 81 17.83 22.03 3.62
N ASP A 82 18.43 23.21 3.75
CA ASP A 82 19.61 23.39 4.60
C ASP A 82 19.33 22.94 6.05
N GLY A 83 20.32 22.30 6.67
CA GLY A 83 20.25 21.82 8.05
C GLY A 83 19.38 20.58 8.32
N SER A 84 18.82 19.91 7.30
CA SER A 84 17.97 18.72 7.46
C SER A 84 18.39 17.55 6.57
N GLN A 85 18.07 16.32 7.00
CA GLN A 85 18.24 15.13 6.16
C GLN A 85 17.26 15.18 4.97
N PRO A 86 17.71 14.90 3.73
CA PRO A 86 16.83 14.89 2.58
C PRO A 86 15.65 13.92 2.73
N GLN A 87 14.51 14.32 2.19
CA GLN A 87 13.30 13.51 2.13
C GLN A 87 13.12 12.97 0.72
N GLU A 88 12.77 11.70 0.61
CA GLU A 88 12.40 11.05 -0.65
C GLU A 88 10.90 10.74 -0.67
N ASN A 89 10.30 10.96 -1.83
CA ASN A 89 8.92 10.62 -2.15
C ASN A 89 8.94 9.57 -3.26
N ILE A 90 8.36 8.40 -2.97
CA ILE A 90 8.35 7.24 -3.87
C ILE A 90 6.91 6.85 -4.22
N ALA A 91 6.71 6.36 -5.44
CA ALA A 91 5.41 5.85 -5.89
C ALA A 91 5.54 4.41 -6.37
N LEU A 92 4.61 3.55 -5.94
CA LEU A 92 4.56 2.13 -6.27
C LEU A 92 3.29 1.84 -7.08
N SER A 93 3.49 1.31 -8.30
CA SER A 93 2.44 0.63 -9.06
C SER A 93 2.40 -0.86 -8.66
N TYR A 94 1.28 -1.55 -8.90
CA TYR A 94 1.09 -2.92 -8.42
C TYR A 94 0.02 -3.66 -9.25
N VAL A 95 0.02 -4.99 -9.14
CA VAL A 95 -0.96 -5.87 -9.82
C VAL A 95 -2.13 -6.21 -8.91
N GLU A 96 -1.85 -6.37 -7.62
CA GLU A 96 -2.84 -6.69 -6.61
C GLU A 96 -2.55 -5.87 -5.35
N ILE A 97 -3.61 -5.44 -4.69
CA ILE A 97 -3.55 -4.79 -3.40
C ILE A 97 -4.40 -5.58 -2.42
N ALA A 98 -3.90 -5.76 -1.21
CA ALA A 98 -4.66 -6.24 -0.08
C ALA A 98 -4.50 -5.27 1.10
N GLN A 99 -5.61 -4.98 1.77
CA GLN A 99 -5.64 -4.14 2.97
C GLN A 99 -6.24 -4.96 4.11
N LYS A 100 -5.45 -5.14 5.17
CA LYS A 100 -5.91 -5.77 6.41
C LYS A 100 -6.12 -4.69 7.46
N HIS A 101 -7.30 -4.66 8.04
CA HIS A 101 -7.66 -3.71 9.09
C HIS A 101 -8.02 -4.46 10.36
N ASN A 102 -7.18 -4.30 11.38
CA ASN A 102 -7.50 -4.71 12.74
C ASN A 102 -8.06 -3.49 13.48
N TYR A 103 -9.08 -3.69 14.30
CA TYR A 103 -9.77 -2.60 14.98
C TYR A 103 -9.64 -2.72 16.49
N GLU A 104 -9.63 -1.57 17.14
CA GLU A 104 -9.49 -1.45 18.59
C GLU A 104 -10.87 -1.53 19.24
N LEU A 105 -10.97 -2.34 20.30
CA LEU A 105 -12.13 -2.41 21.18
C LEU A 105 -11.95 -1.47 22.37
N ASP A 106 -13.01 -1.31 23.15
CA ASP A 106 -12.95 -0.60 24.43
C ASP A 106 -11.85 -1.20 25.32
N GLY A 107 -10.95 -0.34 25.82
CA GLY A 107 -9.82 -0.75 26.65
C GLY A 107 -8.51 -1.04 25.90
N GLY A 108 -8.45 -0.80 24.58
CA GLY A 108 -7.19 -0.85 23.81
C GLY A 108 -6.81 -2.24 23.31
N GLU A 109 -7.73 -3.21 23.41
CA GLU A 109 -7.55 -4.53 22.81
C GLU A 109 -7.70 -4.43 21.28
N ILE A 110 -6.70 -4.92 20.54
CA ILE A 110 -6.77 -5.01 19.07
C ILE A 110 -7.40 -6.34 18.68
N LYS A 111 -8.53 -6.27 17.99
CA LYS A 111 -9.21 -7.42 17.41
C LYS A 111 -8.84 -7.58 15.94
N ASP A 112 -8.56 -8.83 15.54
CA ASP A 112 -8.28 -9.17 14.15
C ASP A 112 -9.51 -8.85 13.29
N GLY A 113 -9.30 -8.10 12.22
CA GLY A 113 -10.37 -7.76 11.29
C GLY A 113 -10.16 -8.36 9.91
N GLY A 114 -10.99 -7.92 8.97
CA GLY A 114 -11.02 -8.46 7.62
C GLY A 114 -9.81 -8.06 6.78
N ILE A 115 -9.56 -8.87 5.76
CA ILE A 115 -8.66 -8.55 4.65
C ILE A 115 -9.48 -8.38 3.37
N VAL A 116 -9.32 -7.22 2.74
CA VAL A 116 -9.95 -6.91 1.45
C VAL A 116 -8.86 -6.88 0.40
N SER A 117 -9.04 -7.61 -0.69
CA SER A 117 -8.03 -7.72 -1.75
C SER A 117 -8.64 -7.60 -3.14
N TYR A 118 -7.90 -6.99 -4.05
CA TYR A 118 -8.35 -6.68 -5.40
C TYR A 118 -7.22 -6.88 -6.42
N ASN A 119 -7.55 -7.57 -7.51
CA ASN A 119 -6.65 -7.77 -8.64
C ASN A 119 -6.97 -6.80 -9.77
N LEU A 120 -6.00 -5.94 -10.11
CA LEU A 120 -6.19 -4.85 -11.07
C LEU A 120 -6.35 -5.37 -12.50
N PRO A 121 -5.48 -6.26 -13.02
CA PRO A 121 -5.64 -6.78 -14.39
C PRO A 121 -6.93 -7.55 -14.62
N GLN A 122 -7.43 -8.25 -13.60
CA GLN A 122 -8.68 -8.99 -13.70
C GLN A 122 -9.92 -8.13 -13.44
N GLY A 123 -9.75 -6.97 -12.80
CA GLY A 123 -10.86 -6.14 -12.34
C GLY A 123 -11.74 -6.85 -11.29
N LYS A 124 -11.12 -7.64 -10.41
CA LYS A 124 -11.85 -8.57 -9.51
C LYS A 124 -11.49 -8.36 -8.05
N LEU A 125 -12.53 -8.33 -7.21
CA LEU A 125 -12.40 -8.54 -5.77
C LEU A 125 -12.01 -10.00 -5.52
N LEU A 126 -10.90 -10.21 -4.81
CA LEU A 126 -10.40 -11.53 -4.42
C LEU A 126 -10.83 -11.90 -3.00
N SER A 127 -10.96 -10.91 -2.11
CA SER A 127 -11.50 -11.08 -0.75
C SER A 127 -12.21 -9.82 -0.27
N GLY A 128 -13.27 -9.98 0.52
CA GLY A 128 -14.10 -8.89 1.04
C GLY A 128 -15.59 -9.22 0.96
N ALA A 129 -16.44 -8.38 1.56
CA ALA A 129 -17.90 -8.47 1.42
C ALA A 129 -18.36 -7.70 0.18
N GLN A 130 -19.45 -8.17 -0.45
CA GLN A 130 -20.21 -7.45 -1.49
C GLN A 130 -21.39 -6.71 -0.86
#